data_AF-A0AAN0Y6C6-F1
#
_entry.id   AF-A0AAN0Y6C6-F1
#
_cell.length_a   1.000
_cell.length_b   1.000
_cell.length_c   1.000
_cell.angle_alpha   90.00
_cell.angle_beta   90.00
_cell.angle_gamma   90.00
#
_symmetry.space_group_name_H-M   'P 1'
#
loop_
_entity.id
_entity.type
_entity.pdbx_description
1 polymer ?
#
loop_
_entity_poly.entity_id
_entity_poly.type
_entity_poly.pdbx_seq_one_letter_code
_entity_poly.pdbx_strand_id
1 'polypeptide(L)' 'MKAFCPICQTEMVERAHIFVCPRNDIGDCCYDPLNIPQDDYTATLNQTNPFSDTRSYVVPDTK' A
#
# COMPACT_ATOMS: atom_id res chain seq x y z
N MET A 1 -8.50 13.18 10.45
CA MET A 1 -7.50 14.00 9.72
C MET A 1 -7.68 13.73 8.24
N LYS A 2 -7.62 14.74 7.37
CA LYS A 2 -7.69 14.53 5.91
C LYS A 2 -6.30 14.14 5.42
N ALA A 3 -6.19 13.01 4.72
CA ALA A 3 -4.96 12.59 4.06
C ALA A 3 -4.95 13.08 2.61
N PHE A 4 -3.78 13.51 2.13
CA PHE A 4 -3.60 14.01 0.77
C PHE A 4 -2.54 13.18 0.05
N CYS A 5 -2.80 12.88 -1.21
CA CYS A 5 -1.86 12.10 -2.02
C CYS A 5 -0.56 12.88 -2.19
N PRO A 6 0.62 12.32 -1.88
CA PRO A 6 1.90 13.02 -2.01
C PRO A 6 2.28 13.33 -3.47
N ILE A 7 1.67 12.64 -4.43
CA ILE A 7 1.96 12.80 -5.86
C ILE A 7 1.11 13.91 -6.48
N CYS A 8 -0.21 13.83 -6.31
CA CYS A 8 -1.16 14.71 -6.99
C CYS A 8 -1.93 15.66 -6.06
N GLN A 9 -1.62 15.65 -4.76
CA GLN A 9 -2.26 16.46 -3.70
C GLN A 9 -3.79 16.31 -3.64
N THR A 10 -4.34 15.27 -4.26
CA THR A 10 -5.77 14.97 -4.21
C THR A 10 -6.12 14.38 -2.86
N GLU A 11 -7.27 14.76 -2.31
CA GLU A 11 -7.80 14.18 -1.07
C GLU A 11 -7.95 12.66 -1.24
N MET A 12 -7.37 11.92 -0.30
CA MET A 12 -7.34 10.46 -0.33
C MET A 12 -8.60 9.86 0.29
N VAL A 13 -8.94 8.66 -0.16
CA VAL A 13 -10.09 7.91 0.36
C VAL A 13 -9.58 6.77 1.23
N GLU A 14 -10.14 6.64 2.43
CA GLU A 14 -9.85 5.50 3.30
C GLU A 14 -10.67 4.29 2.86
N ARG A 15 -10.02 3.16 2.61
CA ARG A 15 -10.64 1.86 2.31
C ARG A 15 -9.90 0.79 3.09
N ALA A 16 -10.60 -0.04 3.88
CA ALA A 16 -9.97 -1.13 4.62
C ALA A 16 -8.72 -0.71 5.44
N HIS A 17 -8.79 0.46 6.11
CA HIS A 17 -7.70 1.06 6.89
C HIS A 17 -6.46 1.51 6.09
N ILE A 18 -6.53 1.56 4.75
CA ILE A 18 -5.48 2.15 3.90
C ILE A 18 -6.00 3.41 3.20
N PHE A 19 -5.14 4.41 3.04
CA PHE A 19 -5.44 5.60 2.27
C PHE A 19 -5.10 5.35 0.80
N VAL A 20 -6.08 5.51 -0.09
CA VAL A 20 -5.94 5.26 -1.53
C VAL A 20 -6.18 6.55 -2.30
N CYS A 21 -5.37 6.81 -3.32
CA CYS A 21 -5.58 7.93 -4.22
C CYS A 21 -6.71 7.60 -5.21
N PRO A 22 -7.82 8.37 -5.27
CA PRO A 22 -8.90 8.10 -6.23
C PRO A 22 -8.45 8.32 -7.67
N ARG A 23 -7.40 9.13 -7.90
CA ARG A 23 -6.81 9.31 -9.23
C ARG A 23 -6.00 8.11 -9.71
N ASN A 24 -5.61 7.21 -8.82
CA ASN A 24 -4.97 5.95 -9.21
C ASN A 24 -5.96 5.02 -9.94
N ASP A 25 -7.23 5.04 -9.54
CA ASP A 25 -8.30 4.22 -10.13
C ASP A 25 -8.58 4.60 -11.60
N ILE A 26 -8.46 5.88 -11.94
CA ILE A 26 -8.63 6.41 -13.31
C ILE A 26 -7.33 6.51 -14.11
N GLY A 27 -6.17 6.16 -13.52
CA GLY A 27 -4.87 6.22 -14.18
C GLY A 27 -4.19 7.61 -14.23
N ASP A 28 -4.77 8.63 -13.61
CA ASP A 28 -4.21 9.99 -13.52
C ASP A 28 -3.13 10.14 -12.43
N CYS A 29 -2.94 9.11 -11.62
CA CYS A 29 -1.93 9.06 -10.57
C CYS A 29 -1.39 7.63 -10.46
N CYS A 30 -0.13 7.49 -10.06
CA CYS A 30 0.54 6.19 -9.86
C CYS A 30 0.81 5.92 -8.37
N TYR A 31 -0.02 6.47 -7.48
CA TYR A 31 0.18 6.33 -6.04
C TYR A 31 -0.13 4.90 -5.60
N ASP A 32 0.89 4.23 -5.05
CA ASP A 32 0.80 2.90 -4.47
C ASP A 32 0.93 2.99 -2.93
N PRO A 33 -0.14 2.66 -2.18
CA PRO A 33 -0.11 2.69 -0.71
C PRO A 33 0.81 1.64 -0.07
N LEU A 34 1.20 0.60 -0.80
CA LEU A 34 2.08 -0.47 -0.30
C LEU A 34 3.57 -0.18 -0.55
N ASN A 35 3.86 0.80 -1.40
CA ASN A 35 5.23 1.15 -1.81
C ASN A 35 5.79 2.37 -1.05
N ILE A 36 5.06 2.87 -0.04
CA ILE A 36 5.51 3.99 0.78
C ILE A 36 6.48 3.46 1.84
N PRO A 37 7.66 4.05 2.03
CA PRO A 37 8.55 3.69 3.13
C PRO A 37 7.82 3.82 4.47
N GLN A 38 7.94 2.78 5.28
CA GLN A 38 7.17 2.51 6.49
C GLN A 38 7.36 3.55 7.62
N ASP A 39 8.25 4.52 7.44
CA ASP A 39 8.65 5.50 8.45
C ASP A 39 7.56 6.53 8.82
N ASP A 40 6.50 6.68 8.02
CA ASP A 40 5.40 7.63 8.28
C ASP A 40 4.02 6.98 8.53
N TYR A 41 3.93 5.63 8.56
CA TYR A 41 2.64 4.93 8.72
C TYR A 41 2.35 4.49 10.19
N THR A 42 3.31 4.59 11.09
CA THR A 42 3.25 4.04 12.46
C THR A 42 2.21 4.68 13.41
N ALA A 43 1.38 5.63 12.96
CA ALA A 43 0.29 6.18 13.77
C ALA A 43 -1.05 5.42 13.68
N THR A 44 -1.27 4.52 12.70
CA THR A 44 -2.62 3.91 12.50
C THR A 44 -2.71 2.39 12.32
N LEU A 45 -1.63 1.61 12.12
CA LEU A 45 -1.69 0.12 11.99
C LEU A 45 -1.32 -0.66 13.26
N ASN A 46 -1.43 -0.07 14.46
CA ASN A 46 -1.46 -0.90 15.65
C ASN A 46 -2.82 -1.58 15.74
N GLN A 47 -3.05 -2.60 14.89
CA GLN A 47 -3.75 -3.84 15.20
C GLN A 47 -3.89 -4.73 13.94
N THR A 48 -3.09 -5.81 13.92
CA THR A 48 -3.35 -7.13 13.31
C THR A 48 -3.21 -7.31 11.79
N ASN A 49 -1.99 -7.62 11.30
CA ASN A 49 -1.72 -8.88 10.57
C ASN A 49 -0.22 -9.06 10.22
N PRO A 50 0.49 -10.06 10.77
CA PRO A 50 1.78 -10.50 10.28
C PRO A 50 1.56 -11.59 9.22
N PHE A 51 1.38 -11.21 7.96
CA PHE A 51 1.37 -12.18 6.84
C PHE A 51 2.40 -11.80 5.78
N SER A 52 3.65 -11.73 6.22
CA SER A 52 4.82 -11.83 5.36
C SER A 52 5.16 -13.32 5.20
N ASP A 53 4.54 -13.98 4.23
CA ASP A 53 5.00 -15.28 3.75
C ASP A 53 5.51 -15.13 2.32
N THR A 54 6.82 -14.87 2.24
CA THR A 54 7.62 -14.91 1.03
C THR A 54 7.58 -16.31 0.42
N ARG A 55 6.71 -16.53 -0.57
CA ARG A 55 6.75 -17.74 -1.42
C ARG A 55 7.94 -17.67 -2.39
N SER A 56 9.11 -18.09 -1.94
CA SER A 56 10.21 -18.49 -2.82
C SER A 56 9.90 -19.86 -3.44
N TYR A 57 9.62 -19.91 -4.74
CA TYR A 57 9.52 -21.17 -5.46
C TYR A 57 10.93 -21.67 -5.82
N VAL A 58 11.40 -22.71 -5.13
CA VAL A 58 12.49 -23.55 -5.65
C VAL A 58 11.91 -24.54 -6.65
N VAL A 59 12.34 -24.47 -7.90
CA VAL A 59 11.99 -25.44 -8.95
C VAL A 59 12.81 -26.71 -8.70
N PRO A 60 12.22 -27.90 -8.51
CA PRO A 60 12.98 -29.14 -8.49
C PRO A 60 13.36 -29.53 -9.92
N ASP A 61 14.66 -29.60 -10.18
CA ASP A 61 15.23 -30.21 -11.39
C ASP A 61 14.83 -31.69 -11.44
N THR A 62 14.11 -32.09 -12.50
CA THR A 62 13.74 -33.49 -12.72
C THR A 62 14.58 -34.04 -13.87
N LYS A 63 15.41 -35.01 -13.50
CA LYS A 63 16.32 -35.85 -14.30
C LYS A 63 15.68 -36.49 -15.53
#